data_AF-A0AAJ1EK23-F1
#
_entry.id   AF-A0AAJ1EK23-F1
#
_cell.length_a   1.000
_cell.length_b   1.000
_cell.length_c   1.000
_cell.angle_alpha   90.00
_cell.angle_beta   90.00
_cell.angle_gamma   90.00
#
_symmetry.space_group_name_H-M   'P 1'
#
loop_
_entity.id
_entity.type
_entity.pdbx_description
1 polymer ?
#
loop_
_entity_poly.entity_id
_entity_poly.type
_entity_poly.pdbx_seq_one_letter_code
_entity_poly.pdbx_strand_id
1 'polypeptide(L)'
;MKQVEPQVFLLARPAIDADGLAAYLQAVGASGWTTDAPSAAEQLIEVAGRACYRSFEPGLNPNVTKVREGSRAYLQNILSIKHGSVLEHANWTFAFFNVSRVLTHELVRHRAGTAISQESLRFVRLTEIPIWMPPEIRDNPEARALFEEAVIKGEEAQRRLAEVLQIDGRPFHEKKVLTSALRRIAPDGVATTLIWTANARTIRWVIESRTAPGAEVEIRSVFGKVAEIMAREAPNLFGDFTPISLPDGTSQWQPEQSKV
;
A
#
# COMPACT_ATOMS: atom_id res chain seq x y z
N MET A 1 -1.68 -7.92 -27.01
CA MET A 1 -1.19 -7.16 -25.83
C MET A 1 -2.24 -6.13 -25.47
N LYS A 2 -2.57 -6.03 -24.18
CA LYS A 2 -3.41 -4.94 -23.65
C LYS A 2 -2.55 -3.93 -22.90
N GLN A 3 -2.44 -2.71 -23.40
CA GLN A 3 -1.73 -1.66 -22.67
C GLN A 3 -2.57 -1.19 -21.48
N VAL A 4 -1.94 -1.04 -20.31
CA VAL A 4 -2.59 -0.61 -19.07
C VAL A 4 -1.72 0.36 -18.29
N GLU A 5 -2.34 1.08 -17.35
CA GLU A 5 -1.66 2.00 -16.42
C GLU A 5 -1.90 1.57 -14.96
N PRO A 6 -0.86 1.58 -14.11
CA PRO A 6 -0.95 1.31 -12.68
C PRO A 6 -1.92 2.26 -11.99
N GLN A 7 -2.83 1.71 -11.20
CA GLN A 7 -3.85 2.44 -10.46
C GLN A 7 -3.86 2.05 -8.99
N VAL A 8 -4.19 3.01 -8.14
CA VAL A 8 -4.24 2.84 -6.69
C VAL A 8 -5.61 3.28 -6.20
N PHE A 9 -6.30 2.40 -5.48
CA PHE A 9 -7.59 2.69 -4.89
C PHE A 9 -7.53 2.44 -3.38
N LEU A 10 -8.03 3.38 -2.58
CA LEU A 10 -8.23 3.15 -1.16
C LEU A 10 -9.58 2.45 -0.95
N LEU A 11 -9.54 1.22 -0.42
CA LEU A 11 -10.73 0.38 -0.21
C LEU A 11 -11.27 0.45 1.21
N ALA A 12 -10.40 0.56 2.21
CA ALA A 12 -10.80 0.59 3.61
C ALA A 12 -9.89 1.49 4.44
N ARG A 13 -10.47 2.10 5.46
CA ARG A 13 -9.84 3.00 6.42
C ARG A 13 -10.34 2.68 7.84
N PRO A 14 -9.64 3.07 8.91
CA PRO A 14 -10.11 2.86 10.27
C PRO A 14 -11.44 3.56 10.56
N ALA A 15 -12.24 2.97 11.45
CA ALA A 15 -13.44 3.55 12.01
C ALA A 15 -13.39 3.43 13.54
N ILE A 16 -13.94 4.42 14.23
CA ILE A 16 -14.07 4.40 15.69
C ILE A 16 -15.46 3.89 16.05
N ASP A 17 -15.52 2.94 16.98
CA ASP A 17 -16.75 2.64 17.74
C ASP A 17 -16.88 3.69 18.85
N ALA A 18 -17.85 4.60 18.69
CA ALA A 18 -18.04 5.72 19.61
C ALA A 18 -18.48 5.24 21.01
N ASP A 19 -19.34 4.23 21.09
CA ASP A 19 -19.84 3.71 22.37
C ASP A 19 -18.71 2.97 23.10
N GLY A 20 -17.94 2.17 22.37
CA GLY A 20 -16.77 1.49 22.91
C GLY A 20 -15.70 2.47 23.42
N LEU A 21 -15.42 3.53 22.67
CA LEU A 21 -14.48 4.57 23.09
C LEU A 21 -14.99 5.34 24.31
N ALA A 22 -16.26 5.74 24.34
CA ALA A 22 -16.86 6.45 25.47
C ALA A 22 -16.82 5.61 26.75
N ALA A 23 -17.17 4.32 26.66
CA ALA A 23 -17.11 3.39 27.79
C ALA A 23 -15.68 3.24 28.33
N TYR A 24 -14.68 3.14 27.44
CA TYR A 24 -13.27 3.09 27.84
C TYR A 24 -12.83 4.38 28.54
N LEU A 25 -13.16 5.55 27.98
CA LEU A 25 -12.83 6.86 28.56
C LEU A 25 -13.45 7.04 29.95
N GLN A 26 -14.70 6.61 30.13
CA GLN A 26 -15.34 6.57 31.46
C GLN A 26 -14.57 5.66 32.43
N ALA A 27 -14.20 4.45 32.00
CA ALA A 27 -13.49 3.50 32.85
C ALA A 27 -12.11 4.00 33.31
N VAL A 28 -11.39 4.78 32.49
CA VAL A 28 -10.09 5.36 32.87
C VAL A 28 -10.19 6.67 33.65
N GLY A 29 -11.41 7.20 33.84
CA GLY A 29 -11.68 8.45 34.55
C GLY A 29 -11.52 9.71 33.68
N ALA A 30 -11.58 9.57 32.36
CA ALA A 30 -11.34 10.64 31.39
C ALA A 30 -12.57 10.90 30.50
N SER A 31 -13.78 10.82 31.06
CA SER A 31 -15.03 10.96 30.30
C SER A 31 -15.21 12.32 29.61
N GLY A 32 -14.47 13.35 30.05
CA GLY A 32 -14.46 14.68 29.44
C GLY A 32 -13.46 14.83 28.30
N TRP A 33 -12.60 13.83 28.04
CA TRP A 33 -11.59 13.92 27.00
C TRP A 33 -12.21 13.93 25.61
N THR A 34 -11.75 14.89 24.80
CA THR A 34 -12.10 15.02 23.39
C THR A 34 -10.84 15.23 22.56
N THR A 35 -10.91 14.99 21.26
CA THR A 35 -9.82 15.25 20.31
C THR A 35 -10.32 16.02 19.09
N ASP A 36 -9.45 16.87 18.54
CA ASP A 36 -9.60 17.55 17.25
C ASP A 36 -8.94 16.76 16.10
N ALA A 37 -8.64 15.47 16.30
CA ALA A 37 -8.12 14.58 15.27
C ALA A 37 -9.00 14.61 14.00
N PRO A 38 -8.43 14.87 12.82
CA PRO A 38 -9.22 15.05 11.60
C PRO A 38 -9.71 13.72 11.01
N SER A 39 -9.25 12.57 11.52
CA SER A 39 -9.69 11.25 11.09
C SER A 39 -9.81 10.26 12.25
N ALA A 40 -10.64 9.23 12.05
CA ALA A 40 -10.78 8.08 12.96
C ALA A 40 -9.43 7.37 13.21
N ALA A 41 -8.54 7.35 12.22
CA ALA A 41 -7.21 6.76 12.33
C ALA A 41 -6.31 7.54 13.31
N GLU A 42 -6.29 8.86 13.17
CA GLU A 42 -5.51 9.76 14.02
C GLU A 42 -6.06 9.77 15.45
N GLN A 43 -7.38 9.77 15.60
CA GLN A 43 -8.03 9.60 16.90
C GLN A 43 -7.64 8.27 17.55
N LEU A 44 -7.67 7.16 16.80
CA LEU A 44 -7.31 5.84 17.32
C LEU A 44 -5.86 5.80 17.81
N ILE A 45 -4.92 6.35 17.03
CA ILE A 45 -3.50 6.42 17.38
C ILE A 45 -3.28 7.33 18.59
N GLU A 46 -3.96 8.47 18.66
CA GLU A 46 -3.88 9.35 19.84
C GLU A 46 -4.40 8.66 21.10
N VAL A 47 -5.55 7.99 21.03
CA VAL A 47 -6.10 7.21 22.15
C VAL A 47 -5.11 6.13 22.60
N ALA A 48 -4.54 5.38 21.66
CA ALA A 48 -3.55 4.34 21.97
C ALA A 48 -2.30 4.91 22.64
N GLY A 49 -1.78 6.06 22.16
CA GLY A 49 -0.62 6.72 22.77
C GLY A 49 -0.92 7.23 24.17
N ARG A 50 -2.08 7.86 24.38
CA ARG A 50 -2.49 8.39 25.69
C ARG A 50 -2.75 7.27 26.69
N ALA A 51 -3.26 6.13 26.23
CA ALA A 51 -3.48 4.95 27.07
C ALA A 51 -2.18 4.46 27.74
N CYS A 52 -1.04 4.48 27.05
CA CYS A 52 0.25 4.04 27.60
C CYS A 52 0.68 4.80 28.87
N TYR A 53 0.28 6.07 28.99
CA TYR A 53 0.67 6.95 30.10
C TYR A 53 -0.51 7.42 30.94
N ARG A 54 -1.74 6.98 30.61
CA ARG A 54 -3.00 7.54 31.11
C ARG A 54 -3.04 9.07 31.03
N SER A 55 -2.56 9.62 29.91
CA SER A 55 -2.37 11.08 29.70
C SER A 55 -3.52 11.73 28.94
N PHE A 56 -4.75 11.30 29.22
CA PHE A 56 -5.96 11.93 28.68
C PHE A 56 -6.23 13.28 29.35
N GLU A 57 -6.13 13.34 30.68
CA GLU A 57 -6.27 14.53 31.50
C GLU A 57 -5.18 14.55 32.59
N PRO A 58 -4.77 15.73 33.11
CA PRO A 58 -3.87 15.81 34.25
C PRO A 58 -4.43 15.08 35.48
N GLY A 59 -3.55 14.44 36.28
CA GLY A 59 -3.93 13.80 37.54
C GLY A 59 -4.38 12.34 37.44
N LEU A 60 -4.64 11.81 36.25
CA LEU A 60 -4.95 10.38 36.06
C LEU A 60 -3.74 9.46 36.28
N ASN A 61 -2.54 10.00 36.11
CA ASN A 61 -1.26 9.39 36.44
C ASN A 61 -0.46 10.37 37.29
N PRO A 62 -0.04 10.01 38.52
CA PRO A 62 0.75 10.90 39.38
C PRO A 62 2.04 11.44 38.73
N ASN A 63 2.59 10.73 37.74
CA ASN A 63 3.77 11.15 36.99
C ASN A 63 3.45 12.12 35.85
N VAL A 64 2.17 12.35 35.52
CA VAL A 64 1.72 13.23 34.42
C VAL A 64 1.15 14.51 35.01
N THR A 65 1.97 15.57 35.01
CA THR A 65 1.61 16.89 35.51
C THR A 65 1.09 17.83 34.43
N LYS A 66 1.37 17.53 33.16
CA LYS A 66 0.88 18.26 31.98
C LYS A 66 0.53 17.27 30.89
N VAL A 67 -0.55 17.54 30.18
CA VAL A 67 -0.93 16.83 28.95
C VAL A 67 -0.79 17.75 27.77
N ARG A 68 -0.39 17.20 26.62
CA ARG A 68 -0.32 17.98 25.39
C ARG A 68 -1.72 18.15 24.80
N GLU A 69 -2.05 19.38 24.44
CA GLU A 69 -3.30 19.73 23.77
C GLU A 69 -3.16 19.64 22.26
N GLY A 70 -4.25 19.30 21.57
CA GLY A 70 -4.31 19.16 20.12
C GLY A 70 -3.70 17.86 19.58
N SER A 71 -4.46 17.17 18.75
CA SER A 71 -4.08 15.91 18.12
C SER A 71 -2.84 16.06 17.25
N ARG A 72 -2.76 17.16 16.49
CA ARG A 72 -1.61 17.44 15.61
C ARG A 72 -0.30 17.49 16.39
N ALA A 73 -0.25 18.30 17.45
CA ALA A 73 0.95 18.45 18.26
C ALA A 73 1.30 17.13 18.98
N TYR A 74 0.28 16.36 19.40
CA TYR A 74 0.45 15.04 20.00
C TYR A 74 1.07 14.03 19.05
N LEU A 75 0.51 13.88 17.85
CA LEU A 75 0.99 12.93 16.85
C LEU A 75 2.37 13.34 16.29
N GLN A 76 2.63 14.63 16.07
CA GLN A 76 3.96 15.10 15.69
C GLN A 76 5.02 14.76 16.75
N ASN A 77 4.67 14.87 18.03
CA ASN A 77 5.55 14.44 19.12
C ASN A 77 5.80 12.93 19.09
N ILE A 78 4.78 12.11 18.83
CA ILE A 78 4.96 10.65 18.66
C ILE A 78 5.97 10.34 17.55
N LEU A 79 5.86 11.02 16.41
CA LEU A 79 6.79 10.86 15.29
C LEU A 79 8.22 11.31 15.65
N SER A 80 8.37 12.43 16.36
CA SER A 80 9.70 12.98 16.69
C SER A 80 10.47 12.11 17.68
N ILE A 81 9.78 11.53 18.68
CA ILE A 81 10.39 10.63 19.67
C ILE A 81 10.46 9.17 19.19
N LYS A 82 10.07 8.89 17.94
CA LYS A 82 10.09 7.55 17.31
C LYS A 82 9.26 6.52 18.08
N HIS A 83 8.12 6.91 18.64
CA HIS A 83 7.19 5.98 19.28
C HIS A 83 6.31 5.26 18.23
N GLY A 84 6.95 4.61 17.25
CA GLY A 84 6.30 4.06 16.07
C GLY A 84 5.29 2.94 16.33
N SER A 85 5.39 2.21 17.45
CA SER A 85 4.45 1.13 17.77
C SER A 85 2.99 1.59 17.88
N VAL A 86 2.74 2.83 18.32
CA VAL A 86 1.37 3.37 18.41
C VAL A 86 0.72 3.52 17.03
N LEU A 87 1.54 3.77 15.99
CA LEU A 87 1.04 3.91 14.62
C LEU A 87 0.51 2.57 14.07
N GLU A 88 0.86 1.45 14.68
CA GLU A 88 0.47 0.11 14.20
C GLU A 88 -1.02 -0.20 14.41
N HIS A 89 -1.72 0.60 15.23
CA HIS A 89 -3.14 0.42 15.52
C HIS A 89 -4.08 0.83 14.36
N ALA A 90 -3.67 1.78 13.51
CA ALA A 90 -4.47 2.23 12.37
C ALA A 90 -4.05 1.51 11.09
N ASN A 91 -5.03 0.94 10.37
CA ASN A 91 -4.81 0.14 9.16
C ASN A 91 -5.65 0.64 7.97
N TRP A 92 -5.05 0.64 6.78
CA TRP A 92 -5.72 0.95 5.51
C TRP A 92 -5.57 -0.21 4.55
N THR A 93 -6.55 -0.37 3.66
CA THR A 93 -6.50 -1.37 2.59
C THR A 93 -6.54 -0.69 1.25
N PHE A 94 -5.61 -1.05 0.38
CA PHE A 94 -5.50 -0.56 -0.99
C PHE A 94 -5.74 -1.69 -1.98
N ALA A 95 -6.34 -1.35 -3.13
CA ALA A 95 -6.21 -2.15 -4.34
C ALA A 95 -5.19 -1.48 -5.26
N PHE A 96 -4.13 -2.23 -5.58
CA PHE A 96 -3.20 -1.92 -6.66
C PHE A 96 -3.64 -2.69 -7.89
N PHE A 97 -4.14 -1.97 -8.88
CA PHE A 97 -4.70 -2.52 -10.11
C PHE A 97 -3.77 -2.20 -11.28
N ASN A 98 -3.65 -3.14 -12.22
CA ASN A 98 -2.74 -3.04 -13.36
C ASN A 98 -1.28 -2.77 -12.96
N VAL A 99 -0.82 -3.34 -11.84
CA VAL A 99 0.59 -3.32 -11.43
C VAL A 99 1.30 -4.58 -11.88
N SER A 100 2.57 -4.52 -12.28
CA SER A 100 3.31 -5.67 -12.79
C SER A 100 3.61 -6.72 -11.71
N ARG A 101 3.95 -7.94 -12.14
CA ARG A 101 4.51 -8.94 -11.22
C ARG A 101 5.87 -8.50 -10.68
N VAL A 102 6.67 -7.74 -11.44
CA VAL A 102 7.92 -7.11 -10.96
C VAL A 102 7.66 -6.32 -9.68
N LEU A 103 6.74 -5.35 -9.73
CA LEU A 103 6.37 -4.54 -8.56
C LEU A 103 5.87 -5.42 -7.42
N THR A 104 4.93 -6.34 -7.69
CA THR A 104 4.36 -7.15 -6.59
C THR A 104 5.42 -8.02 -5.92
N HIS A 105 6.42 -8.50 -6.66
CA HIS A 105 7.49 -9.34 -6.12
C HIS A 105 8.41 -8.56 -5.18
N GLU A 106 8.57 -7.24 -5.40
CA GLU A 106 9.23 -6.34 -4.45
C GLU A 106 8.36 -5.99 -3.25
N LEU A 107 7.07 -5.72 -3.49
CA LEU A 107 6.14 -5.28 -2.45
C LEU A 107 5.89 -6.37 -1.40
N VAL A 108 5.74 -7.63 -1.80
CA VAL A 108 5.50 -8.76 -0.87
C VAL A 108 6.67 -9.02 0.09
N ARG A 109 7.82 -8.35 -0.09
CA ARG A 109 8.96 -8.41 0.83
C ARG A 109 8.74 -7.58 2.10
N HIS A 110 7.79 -6.65 2.09
CA HIS A 110 7.38 -5.86 3.26
C HIS A 110 6.37 -6.65 4.10
N ARG A 111 6.89 -7.36 5.10
CA ARG A 111 6.15 -8.38 5.86
C ARG A 111 5.44 -7.87 7.12
N ALA A 112 6.07 -6.92 7.82
CA ALA A 112 5.57 -6.45 9.11
C ALA A 112 4.33 -5.59 8.92
N GLY A 113 3.26 -5.89 9.66
CA GLY A 113 2.04 -5.09 9.63
C GLY A 113 1.33 -5.09 8.27
N THR A 114 1.51 -6.11 7.43
CA THR A 114 0.85 -6.22 6.12
C THR A 114 -0.01 -7.46 5.98
N ALA A 115 -1.05 -7.37 5.16
CA ALA A 115 -1.81 -8.51 4.65
C ALA A 115 -1.99 -8.37 3.14
N ILE A 116 -1.93 -9.50 2.42
CA ILE A 116 -1.83 -9.50 0.96
C ILE A 116 -2.77 -10.53 0.36
N SER A 117 -3.57 -10.12 -0.63
CA SER A 117 -4.31 -11.02 -1.51
C SER A 117 -4.03 -10.64 -2.95
N GLN A 118 -3.59 -11.60 -3.77
CA GLN A 118 -3.19 -11.35 -5.14
C GLN A 118 -4.00 -12.20 -6.11
N GLU A 119 -4.32 -11.62 -7.26
CA GLU A 119 -4.83 -12.38 -8.39
C GLU A 119 -3.93 -13.59 -8.67
N SER A 120 -4.53 -14.74 -8.96
CA SER A 120 -3.78 -16.00 -9.04
C SER A 120 -3.61 -16.46 -10.48
N LEU A 121 -2.37 -16.44 -10.97
CA LEU A 121 -2.01 -17.05 -12.25
C LEU A 121 -2.10 -18.59 -12.27
N ARG A 122 -2.56 -19.22 -11.17
CA ARG A 122 -3.00 -20.63 -11.21
C ARG A 122 -4.41 -20.79 -11.77
N PHE A 123 -5.18 -19.70 -11.83
CA PHE A 123 -6.59 -19.70 -12.22
C PHE A 123 -6.85 -18.75 -13.40
N VAL A 124 -6.25 -17.56 -13.39
CA VAL A 124 -6.42 -16.57 -14.45
C VAL A 124 -5.61 -16.99 -15.68
N ARG A 125 -6.26 -17.05 -16.84
CA ARG A 125 -5.62 -17.34 -18.13
C ARG A 125 -5.09 -16.05 -18.75
N LEU A 126 -3.90 -16.12 -19.32
CA LEU A 126 -3.24 -15.01 -19.99
C LEU A 126 -3.46 -15.05 -21.51
N THR A 127 -4.72 -15.01 -21.93
CA THR A 127 -5.09 -15.00 -23.36
C THR A 127 -4.84 -13.64 -24.02
N GLU A 128 -4.93 -12.57 -23.22
CA GLU A 128 -4.53 -11.22 -23.54
C GLU A 128 -3.70 -10.75 -22.34
N ILE A 129 -2.42 -10.46 -22.55
CA ILE A 129 -1.47 -10.11 -21.50
C ILE A 129 -1.57 -8.58 -21.30
N PRO A 130 -2.04 -8.12 -20.14
CA PRO A 130 -1.99 -6.70 -19.79
C PRO A 130 -0.55 -6.32 -19.42
N ILE A 131 -0.05 -5.22 -19.96
CA ILE A 131 1.29 -4.69 -19.66
C ILE A 131 1.25 -3.19 -19.48
N TRP A 132 1.94 -2.72 -18.45
CA TRP A 132 2.40 -1.34 -18.36
C TRP A 132 3.82 -1.25 -18.92
N MET A 133 4.06 -0.31 -19.83
CA MET A 133 5.39 -0.09 -20.40
C MET A 133 6.08 1.08 -19.70
N PRO A 134 7.27 0.88 -19.14
CA PRO A 134 8.04 1.96 -18.53
C PRO A 134 8.48 2.97 -19.62
N PRO A 135 8.68 4.25 -19.26
CA PRO A 135 9.00 5.32 -20.20
C PRO A 135 10.24 5.02 -21.06
N GLU A 136 11.25 4.35 -20.48
CA GLU A 136 12.50 3.97 -21.15
C GLU A 136 12.29 3.06 -22.36
N ILE A 137 11.21 2.27 -22.37
CA ILE A 137 10.81 1.42 -23.51
C ILE A 137 9.79 2.14 -24.37
N ARG A 138 8.76 2.72 -23.74
CA ARG A 138 7.63 3.35 -24.44
C ARG A 138 8.06 4.49 -25.37
N ASP A 139 9.02 5.30 -24.94
CA ASP A 139 9.40 6.54 -25.61
C ASP A 139 10.48 6.31 -26.69
N ASN A 140 10.98 5.08 -26.84
CA ASN A 140 11.83 4.65 -27.95
C ASN A 140 11.01 3.76 -28.92
N PRO A 141 10.72 4.22 -30.16
CA PRO A 141 9.87 3.47 -31.09
C PRO A 141 10.37 2.07 -31.44
N GLU A 142 11.68 1.87 -31.56
CA GLU A 142 12.27 0.57 -31.90
C GLU A 142 12.19 -0.40 -30.72
N ALA A 143 12.57 0.05 -29.52
CA ALA A 143 12.46 -0.74 -28.30
C ALA A 143 11.01 -1.13 -28.00
N ARG A 144 10.08 -0.17 -28.17
CA ARG A 144 8.65 -0.41 -28.04
C ARG A 144 8.16 -1.48 -29.01
N ALA A 145 8.51 -1.41 -30.29
CA ALA A 145 8.09 -2.39 -31.29
C ALA A 145 8.60 -3.81 -30.95
N LEU A 146 9.88 -3.93 -30.57
CA LEU A 146 10.46 -5.21 -30.14
C LEU A 146 9.77 -5.77 -28.89
N PHE A 147 9.44 -4.91 -27.94
CA PHE A 147 8.73 -5.29 -26.72
C PHE A 147 7.32 -5.80 -27.03
N GLU A 148 6.55 -5.04 -27.82
CA GLU A 148 5.20 -5.42 -28.24
C GLU A 148 5.20 -6.75 -29.01
N GLU A 149 6.15 -6.95 -29.93
CA GLU A 149 6.32 -8.20 -30.66
C GLU A 149 6.55 -9.40 -29.73
N ALA A 150 7.43 -9.24 -28.73
CA ALA A 150 7.72 -10.29 -27.76
C ALA A 150 6.46 -10.69 -26.94
N VAL A 151 5.66 -9.71 -26.52
CA VAL A 151 4.42 -9.95 -25.76
C VAL A 151 3.38 -10.65 -26.65
N ILE A 152 3.22 -10.22 -27.90
CA ILE A 152 2.28 -10.84 -28.86
C ILE A 152 2.64 -12.30 -29.11
N LYS A 153 3.93 -12.61 -29.35
CA LYS A 153 4.41 -14.00 -29.48
C LYS A 153 4.13 -14.83 -28.22
N GLY A 154 4.25 -14.22 -27.04
CA GLY A 154 3.90 -14.84 -25.76
C GLY A 154 2.41 -15.20 -25.68
N GLU A 155 1.52 -14.28 -26.08
CA GLU A 155 0.08 -14.52 -26.14
C GLU A 155 -0.29 -15.65 -27.13
N GLU A 156 0.33 -15.66 -28.31
CA GLU A 156 0.15 -16.72 -29.31
C GLU A 156 0.58 -18.08 -28.75
N ALA A 157 1.74 -18.14 -28.09
CA ALA A 157 2.22 -19.36 -27.43
C ALA A 157 1.24 -19.83 -26.34
N GLN A 158 0.72 -18.93 -25.52
CA GLN A 158 -0.29 -19.24 -24.49
C GLN A 158 -1.56 -19.87 -25.11
N ARG A 159 -2.10 -19.25 -26.17
CA ARG A 159 -3.30 -19.76 -26.88
C ARG A 159 -3.04 -21.13 -27.49
N ARG A 160 -1.95 -21.29 -28.22
CA ARG A 160 -1.58 -22.54 -28.89
C ARG A 160 -1.29 -23.67 -27.90
N LEU A 161 -0.64 -23.40 -26.77
CA LEU A 161 -0.47 -24.38 -25.69
C LEU A 161 -1.82 -24.82 -25.11
N ALA A 162 -2.74 -23.88 -24.91
CA ALA A 162 -4.06 -24.22 -24.38
C ALA A 162 -4.89 -25.09 -25.36
N GLU A 163 -4.76 -24.85 -26.66
CA GLU A 163 -5.37 -25.66 -27.72
C GLU A 163 -4.79 -27.07 -27.76
N VAL A 164 -3.45 -27.20 -27.82
CA VAL A 164 -2.76 -28.50 -27.85
C VAL A 164 -3.11 -29.36 -26.63
N LEU A 165 -3.23 -28.73 -25.46
CA LEU A 165 -3.60 -29.41 -24.22
C LEU A 165 -5.12 -29.58 -24.03
N GLN A 166 -5.94 -29.04 -24.95
CA GLN A 166 -7.40 -29.09 -24.92
C GLN A 166 -7.98 -28.59 -23.59
N ILE A 167 -7.44 -27.50 -23.04
CA ILE A 167 -7.78 -27.01 -21.69
C ILE A 167 -9.29 -26.80 -21.54
N ASP A 168 -9.96 -26.23 -22.54
CA ASP A 168 -11.36 -25.80 -22.42
C ASP A 168 -12.36 -26.95 -22.25
N GLY A 169 -12.04 -28.15 -22.76
CA GLY A 169 -12.87 -29.34 -22.63
C GLY A 169 -12.67 -30.12 -21.32
N ARG A 170 -11.75 -29.70 -20.45
CA ARG A 170 -11.38 -30.46 -19.24
C ARG A 170 -12.15 -30.03 -17.99
N PRO A 171 -12.25 -30.90 -16.98
CA PRO A 171 -12.74 -30.53 -15.65
C PRO A 171 -11.91 -29.41 -15.01
N PHE A 172 -12.53 -28.64 -14.10
CA PHE A 172 -11.89 -27.47 -13.46
C PHE A 172 -10.56 -27.76 -12.76
N HIS A 173 -10.45 -28.91 -12.06
CA HIS A 173 -9.23 -29.26 -11.35
C HIS A 173 -8.04 -29.48 -12.29
N GLU A 174 -8.28 -30.06 -13.48
CA GLU A 174 -7.28 -30.20 -14.53
C GLU A 174 -6.93 -28.84 -15.17
N LYS A 175 -7.95 -28.01 -15.46
CA LYS A 175 -7.74 -26.64 -15.98
C LYS A 175 -6.76 -25.87 -15.10
N LYS A 176 -6.96 -25.92 -13.78
CA LYS A 176 -6.07 -25.28 -12.80
C LYS A 176 -4.62 -25.79 -12.85
N VAL A 177 -4.41 -27.10 -13.04
CA VAL A 177 -3.07 -27.68 -13.17
C VAL A 177 -2.40 -27.16 -14.44
N LEU A 178 -3.12 -27.17 -15.57
CA LEU A 178 -2.60 -26.75 -16.87
C LEU A 178 -2.36 -25.23 -16.92
N THR A 179 -3.28 -24.40 -16.44
CA THR A 179 -3.08 -22.95 -16.30
C THR A 179 -1.88 -22.63 -15.42
N SER A 180 -1.71 -23.36 -14.30
CA SER A 180 -0.53 -23.23 -13.44
C SER A 180 0.78 -23.64 -14.11
N ALA A 181 0.76 -24.51 -15.13
CA ALA A 181 1.93 -24.85 -15.93
C ALA A 181 2.19 -23.79 -17.00
N LEU A 182 1.15 -23.35 -17.71
CA LEU A 182 1.24 -22.35 -18.77
C LEU A 182 1.78 -21.01 -18.30
N ARG A 183 1.53 -20.61 -17.04
CA ARG A 183 2.10 -19.36 -16.50
C ARG A 183 3.63 -19.29 -16.49
N ARG A 184 4.35 -20.39 -16.74
CA ARG A 184 5.83 -20.39 -16.72
C ARG A 184 6.47 -19.65 -17.89
N ILE A 185 5.70 -19.38 -18.93
CA ILE A 185 6.14 -18.52 -20.05
C ILE A 185 5.59 -17.09 -19.93
N ALA A 186 4.85 -16.77 -18.85
CA ALA A 186 4.35 -15.42 -18.64
C ALA A 186 5.52 -14.48 -18.31
N PRO A 187 5.56 -13.27 -18.90
CA PRO A 187 6.59 -12.30 -18.54
C PRO A 187 6.33 -11.75 -17.14
N ASP A 188 7.39 -11.43 -16.39
CA ASP A 188 7.25 -10.75 -15.08
C ASP A 188 6.62 -9.34 -15.22
N GLY A 189 6.68 -8.74 -16.41
CA GLY A 189 5.98 -7.50 -16.71
C GLY A 189 4.45 -7.61 -16.72
N VAL A 190 3.87 -8.82 -16.66
CA VAL A 190 2.41 -9.01 -16.69
C VAL A 190 1.73 -8.25 -15.56
N ALA A 191 0.83 -7.35 -15.93
CA ALA A 191 0.05 -6.58 -15.00
C ALA A 191 -0.98 -7.48 -14.29
N THR A 192 -1.25 -7.17 -13.04
CA THR A 192 -2.07 -7.97 -12.14
C THR A 192 -2.75 -7.07 -11.11
N THR A 193 -3.55 -7.69 -10.24
CA THR A 193 -4.22 -7.00 -9.14
C THR A 193 -3.72 -7.52 -7.80
N LEU A 194 -3.48 -6.60 -6.86
CA LEU A 194 -3.09 -6.87 -5.48
C LEU A 194 -3.96 -6.08 -4.52
N ILE A 195 -4.56 -6.76 -3.54
CA ILE A 195 -5.10 -6.13 -2.33
C ILE A 195 -4.01 -6.13 -1.28
N TRP A 196 -3.70 -4.96 -0.75
CA TRP A 196 -2.65 -4.76 0.24
C TRP A 196 -3.20 -3.95 1.41
N THR A 197 -3.28 -4.59 2.58
CA THR A 197 -3.60 -3.93 3.84
C THR A 197 -2.32 -3.66 4.61
N ALA A 198 -2.18 -2.48 5.19
CA ALA A 198 -1.06 -2.18 6.08
C ALA A 198 -1.40 -1.17 7.16
N ASN A 199 -0.65 -1.22 8.26
CA ASN A 199 -0.73 -0.22 9.32
C ASN A 199 0.03 1.08 8.98
N ALA A 200 -0.25 2.17 9.70
CA ALA A 200 0.36 3.48 9.40
C ALA A 200 1.88 3.43 9.41
N ARG A 201 2.48 2.71 10.37
CA ARG A 201 3.93 2.59 10.49
C ARG A 201 4.55 1.95 9.25
N THR A 202 3.99 0.84 8.80
CA THR A 202 4.44 0.17 7.59
C THR A 202 4.21 1.02 6.36
N ILE A 203 3.07 1.70 6.24
CA ILE A 203 2.81 2.61 5.12
C ILE A 203 3.89 3.70 5.04
N ARG A 204 4.24 4.34 6.17
CA ARG A 204 5.33 5.34 6.21
C ARG A 204 6.65 4.75 5.71
N TRP A 205 7.03 3.57 6.24
CA TRP A 205 8.26 2.89 5.84
C TRP A 205 8.30 2.57 4.34
N VAL A 206 7.19 2.08 3.78
CA VAL A 206 7.15 1.69 2.37
C VAL A 206 7.15 2.92 1.47
N ILE A 207 6.46 4.01 1.83
CA ILE A 207 6.54 5.29 1.10
C ILE A 207 8.00 5.77 1.10
N GLU A 208 8.63 5.91 2.27
CA GLU A 208 10.01 6.42 2.37
C GLU A 208 10.99 5.56 1.56
N SER A 209 10.93 4.24 1.70
CA SER A 209 11.88 3.32 1.06
C SER A 209 11.62 3.09 -0.43
N ARG A 210 10.36 3.09 -0.86
CA ARG A 210 9.99 2.74 -2.25
C ARG A 210 9.75 3.92 -3.16
N THR A 211 9.73 5.14 -2.61
CA THR A 211 9.82 6.35 -3.42
C THR A 211 11.26 6.87 -3.56
N ALA A 212 12.24 6.26 -2.89
CA ALA A 212 13.64 6.66 -2.98
C ALA A 212 14.18 6.65 -4.43
N PRO A 213 15.20 7.46 -4.78
CA PRO A 213 15.69 7.58 -6.16
C PRO A 213 16.24 6.27 -6.75
N GLY A 214 16.75 5.38 -5.90
CA GLY A 214 17.24 4.06 -6.32
C GLY A 214 16.16 2.97 -6.44
N ALA A 215 14.91 3.26 -6.08
CA ALA A 215 13.81 2.31 -6.23
C ALA A 215 13.39 2.19 -7.70
N GLU A 216 12.80 1.05 -8.05
CA GLU A 216 12.25 0.78 -9.37
C GLU A 216 11.11 1.78 -9.70
N VAL A 217 10.98 2.16 -10.97
CA VAL A 217 10.13 3.27 -11.41
C VAL A 217 8.64 3.01 -11.18
N GLU A 218 8.16 1.79 -11.41
CA GLU A 218 6.76 1.43 -11.18
C GLU A 218 6.40 1.52 -9.70
N ILE A 219 7.20 0.90 -8.82
CA ILE A 219 6.90 0.89 -7.39
C ILE A 219 6.99 2.30 -6.80
N ARG A 220 7.90 3.13 -7.30
CA ARG A 220 7.99 4.55 -6.94
C ARG A 220 6.75 5.32 -7.36
N SER A 221 6.30 5.15 -8.60
CA SER A 221 5.07 5.79 -9.10
C SER A 221 3.84 5.37 -8.28
N VAL A 222 3.70 4.08 -7.99
CA VAL A 222 2.59 3.53 -7.20
C VAL A 222 2.61 4.07 -5.76
N PHE A 223 3.77 4.06 -5.08
CA PHE A 223 3.84 4.57 -3.71
C PHE A 223 3.81 6.09 -3.61
N GLY A 224 4.14 6.82 -4.69
CA GLY A 224 3.84 8.24 -4.79
C GLY A 224 2.34 8.52 -4.71
N LYS A 225 1.52 7.75 -5.43
CA LYS A 225 0.05 7.84 -5.35
C LYS A 225 -0.47 7.47 -3.94
N VAL A 226 0.14 6.47 -3.30
CA VAL A 226 -0.18 6.12 -1.90
C VAL A 226 0.14 7.29 -0.97
N ALA A 227 1.30 7.93 -1.12
CA ALA A 227 1.69 9.08 -0.30
C ALA A 227 0.71 10.25 -0.43
N GLU A 228 0.26 10.58 -1.64
CA GLU A 228 -0.75 11.61 -1.87
C GLU A 228 -2.10 11.28 -1.20
N ILE A 229 -2.54 10.02 -1.30
CA ILE A 229 -3.77 9.57 -0.63
C ILE A 229 -3.61 9.73 0.88
N MET A 230 -2.50 9.27 1.45
CA MET A 230 -2.29 9.26 2.89
C MET A 230 -2.08 10.65 3.48
N ALA A 231 -1.44 11.57 2.76
CA ALA A 231 -1.31 12.96 3.16
C ALA A 231 -2.69 13.65 3.31
N ARG A 232 -3.69 13.23 2.54
CA ARG A 232 -5.09 13.70 2.67
C ARG A 232 -5.87 12.94 3.74
N GLU A 233 -5.70 11.63 3.83
CA GLU A 233 -6.48 10.75 4.72
C GLU A 233 -6.08 10.86 6.20
N ALA A 234 -4.80 11.12 6.50
CA ALA A 234 -4.30 11.27 7.86
C ALA A 234 -3.17 12.32 7.92
N PRO A 235 -3.50 13.62 7.79
CA PRO A 235 -2.53 14.68 7.59
C PRO A 235 -1.53 14.86 8.75
N ASN A 236 -1.90 14.57 10.00
CA ASN A 236 -0.95 14.67 11.12
C ASN A 236 0.05 13.49 11.15
N LEU A 237 -0.22 12.41 10.41
CA LEU A 237 0.64 11.23 10.33
C LEU A 237 1.44 11.14 9.04
N PHE A 238 1.03 11.81 7.96
CA PHE A 238 1.69 11.72 6.64
C PHE A 238 1.96 13.08 6.00
N GLY A 239 1.48 14.17 6.59
CA GLY A 239 1.71 15.53 6.08
C GLY A 239 3.15 16.03 6.26
N ASP A 240 4.01 15.28 6.94
CA ASP A 240 5.45 15.55 7.04
C ASP A 240 6.25 15.02 5.84
N PHE A 241 5.61 14.26 4.93
CA PHE A 241 6.24 13.85 3.68
C PHE A 241 6.22 14.99 2.66
N THR A 242 7.39 15.30 2.09
CA THR A 242 7.56 16.29 1.03
C THR A 242 7.94 15.58 -0.27
N PRO A 243 7.24 15.84 -1.40
CA PRO A 243 7.60 15.31 -2.70
C PRO A 243 8.80 16.06 -3.31
N ILE A 244 9.74 15.31 -3.87
CA ILE A 244 10.91 15.80 -4.62
C ILE A 244 10.85 15.18 -6.01
N SER A 245 10.68 16.01 -7.04
CA SER A 245 10.60 15.54 -8.43
C SER A 245 11.89 14.88 -8.89
N LEU A 246 11.77 13.77 -9.63
CA LEU A 246 12.87 13.04 -10.23
C LEU A 246 12.88 13.17 -11.76
N PRO A 247 14.03 12.92 -12.43
CA PRO A 247 14.15 13.09 -13.89
C PRO A 247 13.21 12.19 -14.72
N ASP A 248 12.76 11.07 -14.16
CA ASP A 248 11.85 10.11 -14.81
C ASP A 248 10.36 10.51 -14.69
N GLY A 249 10.08 11.69 -14.11
CA GLY A 249 8.73 12.21 -13.91
C GLY A 249 8.02 11.68 -12.66
N THR A 250 8.66 10.82 -11.88
CA THR A 250 8.14 10.38 -10.58
C THR A 250 8.59 11.32 -9.45
N SER A 251 8.20 11.04 -8.20
CA SER A 251 8.64 11.81 -7.04
C SER A 251 9.15 10.90 -5.93
N GLN A 252 10.25 11.33 -5.29
CA GLN A 252 10.64 10.84 -3.98
C GLN A 252 9.80 11.52 -2.91
N TRP A 253 9.25 10.75 -1.98
CA TRP A 253 8.51 11.27 -0.84
C TRP A 253 9.35 11.10 0.41
N GLN A 254 9.91 12.21 0.89
CA GLN A 254 10.80 12.23 2.05
C GLN A 254 10.07 12.75 3.29
N PRO A 255 10.00 11.99 4.39
CA PRO A 255 9.42 12.48 5.63
C PRO A 255 10.41 13.37 6.40
N GLU A 256 9.90 14.37 7.11
CA GLU A 256 10.69 15.06 8.15
C GLU A 256 11.16 14.06 9.22
N GLN A 257 10.28 13.13 9.60
CA GLN A 257 10.57 12.11 10.60
C GLN A 257 10.80 10.73 9.94
N SER A 258 12.05 10.47 9.55
CA SER A 258 12.50 9.18 9.02
C SER A 258 12.50 8.07 10.07
N LYS A 259 12.32 6.81 9.63
CA LYS A 259 12.46 5.58 10.44
C LYS A 259 11.64 5.56 11.74
N VAL A 260 10.40 6.06 11.69
CA VAL A 260 9.42 5.94 12.78
C VAL A 260 8.90 4.51 12.88
#